data_AF-A0A953L7D8-F1
#
_entry.id   AF-A0A953L7D8-F1
#
_cell.length_a   1.000
_cell.length_b   1.000
_cell.length_c   1.000
_cell.angle_alpha   90.00
_cell.angle_beta   90.00
_cell.angle_gamma   90.00
#
_symmetry.space_group_name_H-M   'P 1'
#
loop_
_entity.id
_entity.type
_entity.pdbx_description
1 polymer ?
#
loop_
_entity_poly.entity_id
_entity_poly.type
_entity_poly.pdbx_seq_one_letter_code
_entity_poly.pdbx_strand_id
1 'polypeptide(L)'
;MTAFLAASHIIGGLSLLMAWFRGGRPERFGAGVLLLNQMTVSYYDGWLVGAFEPGTAADDIILMLVFGMMALTSRRWWPLVVTATLALCVVVHGLALVTSMTHYASVSARIGLWTVIQLALAAGVLERWLAGERPAADSAVWSRRRRTLTS
;
A
#
# COMPACT_ATOMS: atom_id res chain seq x y z
N MET A 1 8.37 -15.95 14.46
CA MET A 1 8.08 -15.20 13.22
C MET A 1 8.50 -16.07 12.04
N THR A 2 7.61 -16.43 11.12
CA THR A 2 7.97 -17.28 9.97
C THR A 2 8.87 -16.50 8.99
N ALA A 3 9.74 -17.19 8.26
CA ALA A 3 10.61 -16.56 7.26
C ALA A 3 9.83 -15.75 6.21
N PHE A 4 8.63 -16.22 5.85
CA PHE A 4 7.71 -15.55 4.94
C PHE A 4 7.21 -14.20 5.46
N LEU A 5 6.90 -14.09 6.76
CA LEU A 5 6.49 -12.82 7.36
C LEU A 5 7.63 -11.81 7.33
N ALA A 6 8.83 -12.24 7.73
CA ALA A 6 10.02 -11.39 7.70
C ALA A 6 10.30 -10.89 6.27
N ALA A 7 10.24 -11.77 5.28
CA ALA A 7 10.40 -11.40 3.88
C ALA A 7 9.35 -10.38 3.43
N SER A 8 8.07 -10.58 3.79
CA SER A 8 6.98 -9.66 3.44
C SER A 8 7.18 -8.27 4.03
N HIS A 9 7.63 -8.17 5.29
CA HIS A 9 7.95 -6.87 5.91
C HIS A 9 9.16 -6.19 5.27
N ILE A 10 10.20 -6.96 4.93
CA ILE A 10 11.37 -6.43 4.21
C ILE A 10 10.95 -5.88 2.84
N ILE A 11 10.16 -6.64 2.08
CA ILE A 11 9.62 -6.20 0.78
C ILE A 11 8.80 -4.93 0.95
N GLY A 12 7.92 -4.88 1.96
CA GLY A 12 7.12 -3.69 2.27
C GLY A 12 7.99 -2.47 2.60
N GLY A 13 8.97 -2.63 3.49
CA GLY A 13 9.90 -1.56 3.86
C GLY A 13 10.68 -1.03 2.66
N LEU A 14 11.22 -1.94 1.82
CA LEU A 14 11.95 -1.56 0.61
C LEU A 14 11.04 -0.85 -0.41
N SER A 15 9.81 -1.32 -0.59
CA SER A 15 8.84 -0.72 -1.51
C SER A 15 8.47 0.70 -1.07
N LEU A 16 8.25 0.90 0.24
CA LEU A 16 7.98 2.22 0.82
C LEU A 16 9.17 3.17 0.66
N LEU A 17 10.39 2.72 0.97
CA LEU A 17 11.61 3.53 0.79
C LEU A 17 11.79 3.91 -0.67
N MET A 18 11.62 2.95 -1.58
CA MET A 18 11.71 3.17 -3.01
C MET A 18 10.69 4.20 -3.50
N ALA A 19 9.42 4.04 -3.13
CA ALA A 19 8.37 5.00 -3.48
C ALA A 19 8.60 6.38 -2.86
N TRP A 20 9.15 6.46 -1.66
CA TRP A 20 9.44 7.73 -0.99
C TRP A 20 10.54 8.50 -1.71
N PHE A 21 11.68 7.85 -1.98
CA PHE A 21 12.85 8.51 -2.54
C PHE A 21 12.79 8.66 -4.06
N ARG A 22 12.29 7.66 -4.78
CA ARG A 22 12.30 7.59 -6.24
C ARG A 22 10.93 7.83 -6.88
N GLY A 23 9.84 7.73 -6.11
CA GLY A 23 8.49 7.92 -6.62
C GLY A 23 8.16 9.37 -7.00
N GLY A 24 7.15 9.51 -7.87
CA GLY A 24 6.48 10.78 -8.13
C GLY A 24 5.49 11.13 -7.02
N ARG A 25 4.68 12.17 -7.25
CA ARG A 25 3.62 12.58 -6.31
C ARG A 25 2.62 11.45 -6.00
N PRO A 26 2.08 10.70 -6.99
CA PRO A 26 1.16 9.61 -6.67
C PRO A 26 1.82 8.51 -5.85
N GLU A 27 3.04 8.07 -6.21
CA GLU A 27 3.73 6.99 -5.52
C GLU A 27 4.07 7.37 -4.06
N ARG A 28 4.49 8.61 -3.81
CA ARG A 28 4.73 9.13 -2.45
C ARG A 28 3.46 9.21 -1.62
N PHE A 29 2.35 9.62 -2.23
CA PHE A 29 1.05 9.63 -1.55
C PHE A 29 0.64 8.21 -1.16
N GLY A 30 0.71 7.26 -2.10
CA GLY A 30 0.43 5.85 -1.83
C GLY A 30 1.32 5.27 -0.72
N ALA A 31 2.63 5.54 -0.76
CA ALA A 31 3.56 5.13 0.28
C ALA A 31 3.21 5.72 1.65
N GLY A 32 2.84 7.01 1.70
CA GLY A 32 2.40 7.66 2.93
C GLY A 32 1.14 7.01 3.51
N VAL A 33 0.15 6.72 2.66
CA VAL A 33 -1.09 6.04 3.07
C VAL A 33 -0.81 4.63 3.62
N LEU A 34 0.02 3.85 2.94
CA LEU A 34 0.39 2.50 3.40
C LEU A 34 1.21 2.53 4.70
N LEU A 35 2.10 3.52 4.85
CA LEU A 35 2.86 3.71 6.09
C LEU A 35 1.94 4.07 7.26
N LEU A 36 0.98 4.97 7.05
CA LEU A 36 -0.01 5.32 8.07
C LEU A 36 -0.83 4.10 8.46
N ASN A 37 -1.28 3.29 7.50
CA ASN A 37 -1.98 2.05 7.82
C ASN A 37 -1.13 1.08 8.66
N GLN A 38 0.15 0.90 8.34
CA GLN A 38 1.05 0.07 9.16
C GLN A 38 1.18 0.58 10.61
N MET A 39 1.05 1.89 10.82
CA MET A 39 1.02 2.48 12.16
C MET A 39 -0.34 2.28 12.84
N THR A 40 -1.45 2.22 12.08
CA THR A 40 -2.79 2.08 12.65
C THR A 40 -3.12 0.65 13.07
N VAL A 41 -2.56 -0.35 12.39
CA VAL A 41 -2.78 -1.78 12.68
C VAL A 41 -2.54 -2.12 14.15
N SER A 42 -1.54 -1.52 14.79
CA SER A 42 -1.21 -1.76 16.20
C SER A 42 -2.31 -1.31 17.18
N TYR A 43 -3.22 -0.41 16.80
CA TYR A 43 -4.25 0.11 17.73
C TYR A 43 -5.42 -0.85 17.94
N TYR A 44 -5.69 -1.73 16.98
CA TYR A 44 -6.80 -2.69 17.04
C TYR A 44 -6.30 -4.13 17.02
N ASP A 45 -5.00 -4.34 17.27
CA ASP A 45 -4.42 -5.67 17.44
C ASP A 45 -5.12 -6.38 18.62
N GLY A 46 -5.64 -7.59 18.37
CA GLY A 46 -6.44 -8.34 19.33
C GLY A 46 -7.95 -8.10 19.30
N TRP A 47 -8.48 -7.22 18.45
CA TRP A 47 -9.93 -7.10 18.24
C TRP A 47 -10.40 -8.27 17.36
N LEU A 48 -10.85 -9.34 17.99
CA LEU A 48 -11.25 -10.59 17.33
C LEU A 48 -12.70 -10.96 17.65
N VAL A 49 -13.47 -11.28 16.61
CA VAL A 49 -14.78 -11.94 16.71
C VAL A 49 -14.67 -13.27 15.96
N GLY A 50 -14.23 -14.33 16.67
CA GLY A 50 -13.86 -15.59 16.02
C GLY A 50 -12.60 -15.43 15.17
N ALA A 51 -12.69 -15.73 13.87
CA ALA A 51 -11.60 -15.51 12.90
C ALA A 51 -11.66 -14.12 12.22
N PHE A 52 -12.67 -13.31 12.53
CA PHE A 52 -12.90 -12.01 11.93
C PHE A 52 -12.21 -10.89 12.72
N GLU A 53 -11.52 -10.02 11.99
CA GLU A 53 -10.76 -8.87 12.51
C GLU A 53 -11.41 -7.56 12.03
N PRO A 54 -12.44 -7.03 12.73
CA PRO A 54 -13.22 -5.88 12.27
C PRO A 54 -12.38 -4.63 12.01
N GLY A 55 -11.37 -4.35 12.85
CA GLY A 55 -10.49 -3.20 12.69
C GLY A 55 -9.72 -3.27 11.38
N THR A 56 -9.10 -4.43 11.11
CA THR A 56 -8.32 -4.64 9.89
C THR A 56 -9.20 -4.70 8.64
N ALA A 57 -10.44 -5.21 8.76
CA ALA A 57 -11.42 -5.18 7.67
C ALA A 57 -11.84 -3.75 7.31
N ALA A 58 -12.09 -2.90 8.31
CA ALA A 58 -12.41 -1.49 8.10
C ALA A 58 -11.25 -0.75 7.42
N ASP A 59 -10.01 -0.98 7.86
CA ASP A 59 -8.82 -0.39 7.23
C ASP A 59 -8.64 -0.84 5.78
N ASP A 60 -8.80 -2.13 5.49
CA ASP A 60 -8.73 -2.66 4.11
C ASP A 60 -9.80 -2.00 3.20
N ILE A 61 -11.02 -1.74 3.71
CA ILE A 61 -12.08 -1.01 2.98
C ILE A 61 -11.69 0.45 2.75
N ILE A 62 -11.19 1.15 3.78
CA ILE A 62 -10.78 2.56 3.67
C ILE A 62 -9.65 2.68 2.64
N LEU A 63 -8.64 1.82 2.71
CA LEU A 63 -7.57 1.77 1.74
C LEU A 63 -8.09 1.48 0.33
N MET A 64 -9.03 0.54 0.19
CA MET A 64 -9.63 0.21 -1.11
C MET A 64 -10.28 1.44 -1.74
N LEU A 65 -10.98 2.25 -0.95
CA LEU A 65 -11.59 3.49 -1.42
C LEU A 65 -10.54 4.54 -1.78
N VAL A 66 -9.51 4.72 -0.95
CA VAL A 66 -8.43 5.68 -1.22
C VAL A 66 -7.68 5.34 -2.51
N PHE A 67 -7.26 4.07 -2.66
CA PHE A 67 -6.58 3.61 -3.87
C PHE A 67 -7.50 3.54 -5.07
N GLY A 68 -8.79 3.24 -4.88
CA GLY A 68 -9.79 3.29 -5.94
C GLY A 68 -9.95 4.70 -6.50
N MET A 69 -10.09 5.70 -5.62
CA MET A 69 -10.10 7.11 -6.03
C MET A 69 -8.79 7.52 -6.71
N MET A 70 -7.66 7.01 -6.24
CA MET A 70 -6.36 7.24 -6.87
C MET A 70 -6.26 6.60 -8.26
N ALA A 71 -6.83 5.42 -8.46
CA ALA A 71 -6.88 4.75 -9.76
C ALA A 71 -7.72 5.54 -10.77
N LEU A 72 -8.78 6.21 -10.31
CA LEU A 72 -9.63 7.05 -11.16
C LEU A 72 -9.01 8.42 -11.48
N THR A 73 -8.17 8.96 -10.61
CA THR A 73 -7.61 10.31 -10.74
C THR A 73 -6.19 10.36 -11.27
N SER A 74 -5.42 9.28 -11.14
CA SER A 74 -4.03 9.20 -11.60
C SER A 74 -3.92 8.39 -12.90
N ARG A 75 -3.01 8.79 -13.80
CA ARG A 75 -2.69 8.03 -15.02
C ARG A 75 -1.71 6.88 -14.76
N ARG A 76 -1.84 6.21 -13.61
CA ARG A 76 -0.96 5.08 -13.22
C ARG A 76 -1.81 3.83 -13.10
N TRP A 77 -1.28 2.69 -13.55
CA TRP A 77 -1.99 1.41 -13.50
C TRP A 77 -1.90 0.75 -12.12
N TRP A 78 -0.82 0.97 -11.38
CA TRP A 78 -0.58 0.27 -10.11
C TRP A 78 -1.65 0.51 -9.03
N PRO A 79 -2.29 1.70 -8.88
CA PRO A 79 -3.36 1.88 -7.90
C PRO A 79 -4.59 1.02 -8.19
N LEU A 80 -4.86 0.70 -9.48
CA LEU A 80 -5.93 -0.22 -9.85
C LEU A 80 -5.64 -1.64 -9.33
N VAL A 81 -4.40 -2.10 -9.48
CA VAL A 81 -3.97 -3.41 -8.96
C VAL A 81 -4.05 -3.45 -7.44
N VAL A 82 -3.62 -2.40 -6.76
CA VAL A 82 -3.77 -2.28 -5.30
C VAL A 82 -5.24 -2.33 -4.89
N THR A 83 -6.11 -1.61 -5.59
CA THR A 83 -7.56 -1.60 -5.33
C THR A 83 -8.19 -2.99 -5.50
N ALA A 84 -7.87 -3.68 -6.59
CA ALA A 84 -8.36 -5.04 -6.84
C ALA A 84 -7.85 -6.02 -5.77
N THR A 85 -6.60 -5.87 -5.34
CA THR A 85 -6.00 -6.71 -4.30
C THR A 85 -6.65 -6.46 -2.93
N LEU A 86 -6.97 -5.21 -2.60
CA LEU A 86 -7.71 -4.85 -1.39
C LEU A 86 -9.16 -5.36 -1.43
N ALA A 87 -9.81 -5.33 -2.59
CA ALA A 87 -11.13 -5.96 -2.75
C ALA A 87 -11.08 -7.46 -2.44
N LEU A 88 -10.03 -8.16 -2.86
CA LEU A 88 -9.80 -9.55 -2.48
C LEU A 88 -9.59 -9.71 -0.97
N CYS A 89 -8.85 -8.81 -0.30
CA CYS A 89 -8.73 -8.82 1.16
C CYS A 89 -10.10 -8.68 1.85
N VAL A 90 -10.96 -7.77 1.37
CA VAL A 90 -12.33 -7.60 1.88
C VAL A 90 -13.17 -8.87 1.69
N VAL A 91 -13.03 -9.55 0.55
CA VAL A 91 -13.66 -10.85 0.33
C VAL A 91 -13.17 -11.90 1.33
N VAL A 92 -11.86 -11.94 1.63
CA VAL A 92 -11.30 -12.86 2.64
C VAL A 92 -11.90 -12.59 4.02
N HIS A 93 -12.09 -11.33 4.41
CA HIS A 93 -12.79 -10.96 5.65
C HIS A 93 -14.25 -11.44 5.65
N GLY A 94 -14.95 -11.28 4.53
CA GLY A 94 -16.31 -11.78 4.37
C GLY A 94 -16.39 -13.30 4.49
N LEU A 95 -15.42 -14.03 3.92
CA LEU A 95 -15.33 -15.48 4.06
C LEU A 95 -15.06 -15.90 5.51
N ALA A 96 -14.27 -15.14 6.27
CA ALA A 96 -14.02 -15.40 7.69
C ALA A 96 -15.29 -15.26 8.55
N LEU A 97 -16.31 -14.53 8.09
CA LEU A 97 -17.61 -14.39 8.78
C LEU A 97 -18.58 -15.53 8.48
N VAL A 98 -18.56 -16.06 7.25
CA VAL A 98 -19.58 -17.02 6.79
C VAL A 98 -19.09 -18.47 6.76
N THR A 99 -17.79 -18.70 6.90
CA THR A 99 -17.18 -20.03 6.85
C THR A 99 -16.42 -20.35 8.13
N SER A 100 -16.19 -21.64 8.39
CA SER A 100 -15.33 -22.14 9.47
C SER A 100 -13.83 -22.01 9.15
N MET A 101 -13.43 -20.96 8.42
CA MET A 101 -12.04 -20.70 8.07
C MET A 101 -11.23 -20.44 9.35
N THR A 102 -10.05 -21.04 9.46
CA THR A 102 -9.17 -20.80 10.61
C THR A 102 -8.57 -19.40 10.52
N HIS A 103 -8.31 -18.79 11.69
CA HIS A 103 -7.63 -17.49 11.78
C HIS A 103 -6.31 -17.49 10.99
N TYR A 104 -5.51 -18.54 11.12
CA TYR A 104 -4.25 -18.68 10.39
C TYR A 104 -4.41 -18.72 8.86
N ALA A 105 -5.47 -19.35 8.34
CA ALA A 105 -5.73 -19.37 6.89
C ALA A 105 -6.10 -17.97 6.38
N SER A 106 -6.95 -17.24 7.12
CA SER A 106 -7.31 -15.85 6.80
C SER A 106 -6.07 -14.94 6.76
N VAL A 107 -5.27 -15.00 7.83
CA VAL A 107 -4.04 -14.21 7.95
C VAL A 107 -3.05 -14.57 6.85
N SER A 108 -2.83 -15.86 6.56
CA SER A 108 -1.90 -16.29 5.51
C SER A 108 -2.29 -15.79 4.13
N ALA A 109 -3.58 -15.86 3.77
CA ALA A 109 -4.06 -15.36 2.49
C ALA A 109 -3.82 -13.86 2.37
N ARG A 110 -4.13 -13.10 3.43
CA ARG A 110 -3.99 -11.65 3.46
C ARG A 110 -2.54 -11.20 3.41
N ILE A 111 -1.59 -11.90 4.05
CA ILE A 111 -0.15 -11.57 3.92
C ILE A 111 0.31 -11.67 2.45
N GLY A 112 -0.15 -12.70 1.73
CA GLY A 112 0.14 -12.86 0.31
C GLY A 112 -0.39 -11.68 -0.52
N LEU A 113 -1.65 -11.29 -0.29
CA LEU A 113 -2.27 -10.13 -0.96
C LEU A 113 -1.57 -8.81 -0.60
N TRP A 114 -1.22 -8.61 0.67
CA TRP A 114 -0.44 -7.45 1.10
C TRP A 114 0.94 -7.39 0.44
N THR A 115 1.58 -8.54 0.21
CA THR A 115 2.84 -8.59 -0.55
C THR A 115 2.63 -8.12 -1.99
N VAL A 116 1.52 -8.50 -2.64
CA VAL A 116 1.18 -8.03 -3.99
C VAL A 116 0.97 -6.51 -4.03
N ILE A 117 0.33 -5.92 -3.01
CA ILE A 117 0.17 -4.45 -2.91
C ILE A 117 1.53 -3.75 -2.91
N GLN A 118 2.48 -4.25 -2.10
CA GLN A 118 3.82 -3.66 -2.01
C GLN A 118 4.60 -3.81 -3.31
N LEU A 119 4.52 -4.98 -3.95
CA LEU A 119 5.15 -5.23 -5.24
C LEU A 119 4.55 -4.36 -6.35
N ALA A 120 3.23 -4.14 -6.36
CA ALA A 120 2.59 -3.26 -7.33
C ALA A 120 3.07 -1.81 -7.21
N LEU A 121 3.19 -1.29 -5.98
CA LEU A 121 3.77 0.04 -5.74
C LEU A 121 5.22 0.10 -6.22
N ALA A 122 6.06 -0.88 -5.87
CA ALA A 122 7.44 -0.94 -6.32
C ALA A 122 7.56 -1.01 -7.85
N ALA A 123 6.72 -1.81 -8.50
CA ALA A 123 6.65 -1.92 -9.96
C ALA A 123 6.25 -0.58 -10.61
N GLY A 124 5.28 0.14 -10.04
CA GLY A 124 4.91 1.48 -10.51
C GLY A 124 6.06 2.48 -10.42
N VAL A 125 6.87 2.41 -9.37
CA VAL A 125 8.08 3.24 -9.25
C VAL A 125 9.17 2.82 -10.23
N LEU A 126 9.37 1.50 -10.42
CA LEU A 126 10.34 0.95 -11.38
C LEU A 126 10.01 1.36 -12.81
N GLU A 127 8.76 1.22 -13.25
CA GLU A 127 8.30 1.64 -14.57
C GLU A 127 8.62 3.11 -14.82
N ARG A 128 8.28 3.99 -13.87
CA ARG A 128 8.57 5.42 -13.94
C ARG A 128 10.08 5.67 -14.09
N TRP A 129 10.90 4.94 -13.34
CA TRP A 129 12.35 5.09 -13.38
C TRP A 129 12.93 4.62 -14.72
N LEU A 130 12.46 3.48 -15.24
CA LEU A 130 12.84 2.94 -16.55
C LEU A 130 12.39 3.87 -17.70
N ALA A 131 11.26 4.56 -17.54
CA ALA A 131 10.80 5.58 -18.47
C ALA A 131 11.57 6.91 -18.40
N GLY A 132 12.54 7.04 -17.46
CA GLY A 132 13.37 8.24 -17.32
C GLY A 132 12.65 9.45 -16.73
N GLU A 133 11.45 9.28 -16.16
CA GLU A 133 10.72 10.39 -15.53
C GLU A 133 11.46 10.86 -14.26
N ARG A 134 11.79 12.15 -14.18
CA ARG A 134 12.52 12.72 -13.03
C ARG A 134 11.75 12.57 -11.71
N PRO A 135 12.40 12.24 -10.59
CA PRO A 135 11.77 12.22 -9.27
C PRO A 135 11.14 13.57 -8.90
N ALA A 136 10.08 13.54 -8.08
CA ALA A 136 9.42 14.76 -7.63
C ALA A 136 10.35 15.69 -6.81
N ALA A 137 11.38 15.13 -6.15
CA ALA A 137 12.39 15.91 -5.43
C ALA A 137 13.12 16.92 -6.33
N ASP A 138 13.49 16.51 -7.55
CA ASP A 138 14.24 17.36 -8.48
C ASP A 138 13.41 18.57 -8.95
N SER A 139 12.11 18.36 -9.16
CA SER A 139 11.18 19.43 -9.52
C SER A 139 10.98 20.48 -8.42
N ALA A 140 11.00 20.05 -7.15
CA ALA A 140 10.86 20.94 -6.00
C ALA A 140 12.13 21.79 -5.77
N VAL A 141 13.32 21.19 -5.92
CA VAL A 141 14.61 21.90 -5.83
C VAL A 141 14.73 22.96 -6.92
N TRP A 142 14.34 22.64 -8.15
CA TRP A 142 14.33 23.61 -9.25
C TRP A 142 13.38 24.78 -8.98
N SER A 143 12.16 24.53 -8.47
CA SER A 143 11.19 25.58 -8.15
C SER A 143 11.67 26.53 -7.05
N ARG A 144 12.39 26.02 -6.04
CA ARG A 144 13.00 26.85 -4.99
C ARG A 144 14.12 27.74 -5.54
N ARG A 145 15.02 27.19 -6.36
CA ARG A 145 16.10 27.98 -6.99
C ARG A 145 15.57 29.11 -7.87
N ARG A 146 14.48 28.88 -8.60
CA ARG A 146 13.90 29.91 -9.47
C ARG A 146 13.33 31.08 -8.66
N ARG A 147 12.70 30.84 -7.50
CA ARG A 147 12.20 31.93 -6.64
C ARG A 147 13.31 32.79 -6.03
N THR A 148 14.45 32.19 -5.68
CA THR A 148 15.59 32.92 -5.12
C THR A 148 16.36 33.76 -6.13
N LEU A 149 16.18 33.53 -7.44
CA LEU A 149 16.82 34.32 -8.50
C LEU A 149 15.95 35.49 -8.98
N THR A 150 14.69 35.56 -8.55
CA THR A 150 13.74 36.62 -8.90
C THR A 150 13.47 37.61 -7.76
N SER A 151 14.15 37.44 -6.62
CA SER A 151 14.14 38.35 -5.46
C SER A 151 15.45 39.12 -5.39
#